data_AF-A0A2E9SWZ0-F1
#
_entry.id   AF-A0A2E9SWZ0-F1
#
_cell.length_a   1.000
_cell.length_b   1.000
_cell.length_c   1.000
_cell.angle_alpha   90.00
_cell.angle_beta   90.00
_cell.angle_gamma   90.00
#
_symmetry.space_group_name_H-M   'P 1'
#
loop_
_entity.id
_entity.type
_entity.pdbx_description
1 polymer ?
#
loop_
_entity_poly.entity_id
_entity_poly.type
_entity_poly.pdbx_seq_one_letter_code
_entity_poly.pdbx_strand_id
1 'polypeptide(L)'
;MATGLVSPGEQFNNWTVIKQGAKDKQGGQQFYCECVCGTKRLVRKCNLGNVKGCGCDRKAYVSSGKYAKKQVRKPLSIKPKEKPEKLPKPKKEVVATAKNIQRGLTLREKLELKLDDQRLRKELSDPWGV
;
A
#
# COMPACT_ATOMS: atom_id res chain seq x y z
N MET A 1 -20.50 14.28 9.73
CA MET A 1 -19.87 13.20 10.52
C MET A 1 -20.57 13.07 11.86
N ALA A 2 -20.74 11.86 12.41
CA ALA A 2 -21.24 11.68 13.76
C ALA A 2 -20.21 12.18 14.80
N THR A 3 -20.46 13.33 15.42
CA THR A 3 -19.55 13.99 16.37
C THR A 3 -19.77 13.56 17.84
N GLY A 4 -20.82 12.79 18.11
CA GLY A 4 -21.25 12.40 19.46
C GLY A 4 -21.23 10.90 19.75
N LEU A 5 -21.89 10.51 20.84
CA LEU A 5 -22.28 9.13 21.09
C LEU A 5 -23.28 8.70 20.01
N VAL A 6 -23.13 7.48 19.48
CA VAL A 6 -24.04 6.93 18.46
C VAL A 6 -24.87 5.85 19.11
N SER A 7 -26.18 6.03 19.10
CA SER A 7 -27.16 5.11 19.70
C SER A 7 -27.77 4.19 18.64
N PRO A 8 -28.16 2.95 18.99
CA PRO A 8 -28.97 2.12 18.10
C PRO A 8 -30.31 2.80 17.81
N GLY A 9 -30.73 2.80 16.54
CA GLY A 9 -31.91 3.50 16.03
C GLY A 9 -31.61 4.83 15.33
N GLU A 10 -30.42 5.41 15.51
CA GLU A 10 -30.04 6.65 14.83
C GLU A 10 -29.87 6.45 13.32
N GLN A 11 -30.32 7.46 12.55
CA GLN A 11 -30.20 7.48 11.10
C GLN A 11 -29.14 8.48 10.66
N PHE A 12 -28.23 8.03 9.81
CA PHE A 12 -27.18 8.81 9.17
C PHE A 12 -27.26 8.66 7.66
N ASN A 13 -27.80 9.67 6.98
CA ASN A 13 -28.14 9.59 5.55
C ASN A 13 -29.03 8.36 5.30
N ASN A 14 -28.64 7.45 4.40
CA ASN A 14 -29.39 6.24 4.12
C ASN A 14 -29.02 5.05 5.03
N TRP A 15 -28.26 5.27 6.11
CA TRP A 15 -27.87 4.24 7.07
C TRP A 15 -28.65 4.36 8.37
N THR A 16 -29.21 3.26 8.84
CA THR A 16 -29.84 3.13 10.16
C THR A 16 -28.95 2.27 11.04
N VAL A 17 -28.58 2.76 12.22
CA VAL A 17 -27.74 2.00 13.17
C VAL A 17 -28.59 0.95 13.88
N ILE A 18 -28.19 -0.32 13.79
CA ILE A 18 -28.89 -1.43 14.44
C ILE A 18 -28.27 -1.69 15.82
N LYS A 19 -26.95 -1.83 15.86
CA LYS A 19 -26.20 -2.14 17.09
C LYS A 19 -24.74 -1.76 16.97
N GLN A 20 -24.08 -1.61 18.11
CA GLN A 20 -22.63 -1.44 18.14
C GLN A 20 -21.92 -2.74 17.73
N GLY A 21 -20.90 -2.61 16.90
CA GLY A 21 -20.05 -3.71 16.46
C GLY A 21 -18.79 -3.87 17.31
N ALA A 22 -18.00 -4.89 16.97
CA ALA A 22 -16.67 -5.06 17.54
C ALA A 22 -15.77 -3.87 17.18
N LYS A 23 -14.79 -3.57 18.04
CA LYS A 23 -13.76 -2.59 17.72
C LYS A 23 -12.83 -3.17 16.64
N ASP A 24 -12.34 -2.30 15.76
CA ASP A 24 -11.31 -2.67 14.78
C ASP A 24 -9.99 -3.03 15.50
N LYS A 25 -9.03 -3.63 14.79
CA LYS A 25 -7.69 -3.96 15.32
C LYS A 25 -6.95 -2.72 15.85
N GLN A 26 -7.29 -1.54 15.33
CA GLN A 26 -6.77 -0.25 15.77
C GLN A 26 -7.62 0.41 16.88
N GLY A 27 -8.59 -0.30 17.45
CA GLY A 27 -9.47 0.21 18.51
C GLY A 27 -10.61 1.11 18.03
N GLY A 28 -10.75 1.31 16.71
CA GLY A 28 -11.80 2.15 16.13
C GLY A 28 -13.21 1.59 16.37
N GLN A 29 -14.15 2.45 16.77
CA GLN A 29 -15.54 2.06 17.00
C GLN A 29 -16.28 1.81 15.68
N GLN A 30 -16.97 0.68 15.60
CA GLN A 30 -17.74 0.27 14.44
C GLN A 30 -19.19 -0.02 14.84
N PHE A 31 -20.10 0.15 13.90
CA PHE A 31 -21.53 -0.04 14.09
C PHE A 31 -22.09 -0.89 12.96
N TYR A 32 -22.98 -1.81 13.32
CA TYR A 32 -23.79 -2.53 12.34
C TYR A 32 -24.91 -1.61 11.88
N CYS A 33 -24.90 -1.30 10.60
CA CYS A 33 -25.85 -0.39 9.99
C CYS A 33 -26.62 -1.11 8.88
N GLU A 34 -27.90 -0.81 8.77
CA GLU A 34 -28.78 -1.25 7.70
C GLU A 34 -29.07 -0.07 6.78
N CYS A 35 -28.85 -0.23 5.49
CA CYS A 35 -29.19 0.79 4.53
C CYS A 35 -30.67 0.70 4.16
N VAL A 36 -31.27 1.80 3.70
CA VAL A 36 -32.63 1.82 3.13
C VAL A 36 -32.85 0.79 2.02
N CYS A 37 -31.77 0.38 1.33
CA CYS A 37 -31.74 -0.70 0.34
C CYS A 37 -31.85 -2.12 0.95
N GLY A 38 -31.96 -2.26 2.28
CA GLY A 38 -31.94 -3.52 3.03
C GLY A 38 -30.53 -4.10 3.26
N THR A 39 -29.47 -3.45 2.75
CA THR A 39 -28.10 -3.97 2.89
C THR A 39 -27.56 -3.70 4.30
N LYS A 40 -27.13 -4.75 5.01
CA LYS A 40 -26.49 -4.65 6.32
C LYS A 40 -24.96 -4.66 6.19
N ARG A 41 -24.28 -3.70 6.81
CA ARG A 41 -22.80 -3.59 6.80
C ARG A 41 -22.25 -3.09 8.12
N LEU A 42 -21.00 -3.45 8.39
CA LEU A 42 -20.21 -2.90 9.48
C LEU A 42 -19.56 -1.60 9.01
N VAL A 43 -19.96 -0.47 9.59
CA VAL A 43 -19.51 0.87 9.22
C VAL A 43 -18.72 1.49 10.37
N ARG A 44 -17.56 2.08 10.07
CA ARG A 44 -16.77 2.82 11.07
C ARG A 44 -17.50 4.09 11.49
N LYS A 45 -17.37 4.50 12.76
CA LYS A 45 -17.96 5.74 13.28
C LYS A 45 -17.62 6.97 12.43
N CYS A 46 -16.37 7.09 11.97
CA CYS A 46 -15.93 8.21 11.13
C CYS A 46 -16.61 8.27 9.75
N ASN A 47 -17.17 7.15 9.27
CA ASN A 47 -17.88 7.09 8.00
C ASN A 47 -19.37 7.40 8.14
N LEU A 48 -19.94 7.29 9.34
CA LEU A 48 -21.32 7.66 9.62
C LEU A 48 -21.49 9.18 9.44
N GLY A 49 -22.43 9.55 8.56
CA GLY A 49 -22.68 10.93 8.15
C GLY A 49 -21.75 11.45 7.05
N ASN A 50 -20.64 10.77 6.74
CA ASN A 50 -19.81 11.08 5.56
C ASN A 50 -20.27 10.31 4.32
N VAL A 51 -20.57 9.03 4.51
CA VAL A 51 -21.02 8.16 3.43
C VAL A 51 -22.55 8.25 3.34
N LYS A 52 -23.08 8.44 2.14
CA LYS A 52 -24.53 8.55 1.91
C LYS A 52 -25.29 7.23 2.12
N GLY A 53 -24.70 6.07 1.80
CA GLY A 53 -25.40 4.78 1.89
C GLY A 53 -24.58 3.59 1.40
N CYS A 54 -25.26 2.47 1.11
CA CYS A 54 -24.69 1.24 0.56
C CYS A 54 -24.13 1.40 -0.87
N GLY A 55 -24.55 2.47 -1.55
CA GLY A 55 -24.26 2.74 -2.96
C GLY A 55 -25.39 2.34 -3.91
N CYS A 56 -26.57 2.00 -3.39
CA CYS A 56 -27.80 1.69 -4.15
C CYS A 56 -28.28 2.86 -5.00
N ASP A 57 -28.22 4.08 -4.48
CA ASP A 57 -28.77 5.28 -5.14
C ASP A 57 -27.74 5.97 -6.05
N ARG A 58 -26.65 5.27 -6.41
CA ARG A 58 -25.66 5.84 -7.32
C ARG A 58 -26.27 5.93 -8.72
N LYS A 59 -26.40 7.16 -9.22
CA LYS A 59 -26.72 7.41 -10.64
C LYS A 59 -25.74 6.62 -11.51
N ALA A 60 -26.27 6.05 -12.61
CA ALA A 60 -25.44 5.43 -13.62
C ALA A 60 -24.30 6.40 -13.98
N TYR A 61 -23.07 5.89 -13.98
CA TYR A 61 -21.92 6.69 -14.32
C TYR A 61 -22.01 7.06 -15.80
N VAL A 62 -22.43 8.29 -16.09
CA VAL A 62 -22.39 8.84 -17.44
C VAL A 62 -21.03 9.53 -17.57
N SER A 63 -20.10 8.89 -18.28
CA SER A 63 -18.82 9.55 -18.60
C SER A 63 -19.14 10.78 -19.45
N SER A 64 -19.02 11.98 -18.88
CA SER A 64 -19.10 13.21 -19.67
C SER A 64 -17.92 13.17 -20.65
N GLY A 65 -18.22 12.92 -21.92
CA GLY A 65 -17.28 12.50 -22.97
C GLY A 65 -16.17 13.48 -23.35
N LYS A 66 -15.80 14.43 -22.49
CA LYS A 66 -14.67 15.34 -22.70
C LYS A 66 -13.31 14.65 -22.57
N TYR A 67 -13.23 13.50 -21.89
CA TYR A 67 -12.00 12.70 -21.70
C TYR A 67 -12.00 11.33 -22.38
N ALA A 68 -13.05 10.97 -23.15
CA ALA A 68 -13.12 9.71 -23.88
C ALA A 68 -12.08 9.60 -25.02
N LYS A 69 -11.45 10.71 -25.42
CA LYS A 69 -10.43 10.75 -26.49
C LYS A 69 -8.98 10.55 -26.02
N LYS A 70 -8.72 10.29 -24.72
CA LYS A 70 -7.35 10.01 -24.26
C LYS A 70 -7.04 8.52 -24.45
N GLN A 71 -6.66 8.18 -25.67
CA GLN A 71 -5.94 6.97 -26.09
C GLN A 71 -6.09 5.80 -25.12
N VAL A 72 -7.08 4.94 -25.37
CA VAL A 72 -7.03 3.56 -24.86
C VAL A 72 -5.70 3.01 -25.36
N ARG A 73 -4.70 2.89 -24.48
CA ARG A 73 -3.54 2.06 -24.77
C ARG A 73 -4.14 0.72 -25.18
N LYS A 74 -3.87 0.27 -26.42
CA LYS A 74 -4.36 -1.01 -26.94
C LYS A 74 -4.36 -2.02 -25.79
N PRO A 75 -5.48 -2.71 -25.49
CA PRO A 75 -5.46 -3.72 -24.44
C PRO A 75 -4.30 -4.64 -24.75
N LEU A 76 -3.34 -4.75 -23.85
CA LEU A 76 -2.28 -5.74 -24.00
C LEU A 76 -3.00 -7.06 -24.19
N SER A 77 -2.69 -7.77 -25.27
CA SER A 77 -3.21 -9.11 -25.52
C SER A 77 -2.72 -10.03 -24.40
N ILE A 78 -3.45 -10.05 -23.28
CA ILE A 78 -3.22 -11.01 -22.22
C ILE A 78 -3.72 -12.33 -22.79
N LYS A 79 -2.81 -13.14 -23.33
CA LYS A 79 -3.12 -14.54 -23.65
C LYS A 79 -3.68 -15.18 -22.37
N PRO A 80 -4.76 -15.99 -22.44
CA PRO A 80 -5.29 -16.68 -21.28
C PRO A 80 -4.16 -17.46 -20.63
N LYS A 81 -3.74 -17.04 -19.42
CA LYS A 81 -2.78 -17.81 -18.66
C LYS A 81 -3.52 -19.05 -18.19
N GLU A 82 -3.10 -20.21 -18.67
CA GLU A 82 -3.41 -21.49 -18.04
C GLU A 82 -3.17 -21.34 -16.53
N LYS A 83 -4.11 -21.90 -15.76
CA LYS A 83 -4.13 -21.86 -14.29
C LYS A 83 -2.73 -22.27 -13.82
N PRO A 84 -1.94 -21.41 -13.15
CA PRO A 84 -0.59 -21.78 -12.80
C PRO A 84 -0.70 -22.95 -11.82
N GLU A 85 -0.27 -24.13 -12.27
CA GLU A 85 0.08 -25.20 -11.37
C GLU A 85 1.04 -24.63 -10.34
N LYS A 86 0.73 -24.86 -9.06
CA LYS A 86 1.37 -24.16 -7.94
C LYS A 86 2.88 -24.20 -8.11
N LEU A 87 3.49 -23.07 -8.45
CA LEU A 87 4.95 -22.97 -8.45
C LEU A 87 5.43 -23.43 -7.06
N PRO A 88 6.37 -24.39 -6.96
CA PRO A 88 7.00 -24.67 -5.69
C PRO A 88 7.65 -23.38 -5.19
N LYS A 89 7.42 -23.05 -3.92
CA LYS A 89 7.96 -21.84 -3.28
C LYS A 89 9.48 -21.81 -3.55
N PRO A 90 10.01 -20.74 -4.15
CA PRO A 90 11.45 -20.64 -4.34
C PRO A 90 12.11 -20.66 -2.96
N LYS A 91 12.99 -21.64 -2.72
CA LYS A 91 13.96 -21.57 -1.63
C LYS A 91 14.73 -20.26 -1.87
N LYS A 92 14.85 -19.43 -0.84
CA LYS A 92 15.60 -18.18 -0.92
C LYS A 92 17.09 -18.52 -1.10
N GLU A 93 17.51 -18.75 -2.33
CA GLU A 93 18.89 -18.56 -2.70
C GLU A 93 19.10 -17.06 -2.85
N VAL A 94 19.94 -16.54 -1.97
CA VAL A 94 20.22 -15.11 -1.79
C VAL A 94 21.07 -14.66 -2.97
N VAL A 95 20.43 -14.29 -4.08
CA VAL A 95 21.12 -13.64 -5.20
C VAL A 95 20.89 -12.15 -5.10
N ALA A 96 21.94 -11.43 -4.72
CA ALA A 96 21.95 -9.98 -4.56
C ALA A 96 21.66 -9.29 -5.89
N THR A 97 20.47 -8.69 -6.01
CA THR A 97 20.16 -7.79 -7.12
C THR A 97 20.74 -6.42 -6.80
N ALA A 98 21.52 -5.86 -7.73
CA ALA A 98 22.14 -4.54 -7.63
C ALA A 98 21.08 -3.43 -7.52
N LYS A 99 20.68 -3.09 -6.30
CA LYS A 99 20.08 -1.81 -5.95
C LYS A 99 21.17 -0.98 -5.31
N ASN A 100 21.60 0.05 -6.03
CA ASN A 100 22.53 1.07 -5.57
C ASN A 100 21.93 1.82 -4.37
N ILE A 101 22.19 1.27 -3.19
CA ILE A 101 22.33 2.02 -1.94
C ILE A 101 23.81 1.91 -1.66
N GLN A 102 24.63 2.86 -2.12
CA GLN A 102 26.01 2.92 -1.66
C GLN A 102 25.98 3.14 -0.15
N ARG A 103 26.06 2.04 0.61
CA ARG A 103 26.18 2.07 2.05
C ARG A 103 27.42 2.91 2.39
N GLY A 104 27.28 3.85 3.32
CA GLY A 104 28.43 4.60 3.82
C GLY A 104 29.45 3.62 4.42
N LEU A 105 30.73 3.82 4.11
CA LEU A 105 31.81 3.03 4.68
C LEU A 105 31.83 3.19 6.20
N THR A 106 31.96 2.06 6.90
CA THR A 106 32.17 2.02 8.35
C THR A 106 33.52 2.65 8.71
N LEU A 107 33.72 2.98 9.99
CA LEU A 107 34.98 3.57 10.47
C LEU A 107 36.18 2.64 10.21
N ARG A 108 35.99 1.32 10.38
CA ARG A 108 37.03 0.32 10.12
C ARG A 108 37.42 0.27 8.65
N GLU A 109 36.44 0.19 7.74
CA GLU A 109 36.69 0.21 6.29
C GLU A 109 37.42 1.49 5.86
N LYS A 110 37.11 2.64 6.48
CA LYS A 110 37.83 3.90 6.23
C LYS A 110 39.28 3.87 6.73
N LEU A 111 39.56 3.20 7.85
CA LEU A 111 40.91 3.06 8.39
C LEU A 111 41.75 2.13 7.53
N GLU A 112 41.17 1.02 7.06
CA GLU A 112 41.82 0.07 6.15
C GLU A 112 42.22 0.77 4.83
N LEU A 113 41.29 1.52 4.22
CA LEU A 113 41.59 2.33 3.02
C LEU A 113 42.72 3.35 3.23
N LYS A 114 42.78 3.98 4.42
CA LYS A 114 43.87 4.91 4.75
C LYS A 114 45.21 4.21 4.90
N LEU A 115 45.23 3.00 5.47
CA LEU A 115 46.44 2.20 5.60
C LEU A 115 46.97 1.78 4.23
N ASP A 116 46.06 1.37 3.34
CA ASP A 116 46.40 0.98 1.96
C ASP A 116 46.95 2.16 1.16
N ASP A 117 46.38 3.36 1.29
CA ASP A 117 46.91 4.58 0.65
C ASP A 117 48.34 4.88 1.14
N GLN A 118 48.60 4.75 2.44
CA GLN A 118 49.95 4.92 2.99
C GLN A 118 50.94 3.88 2.46
N ARG A 119 50.51 2.62 2.31
CA ARG A 119 51.34 1.55 1.74
C ARG A 119 51.65 1.83 0.27
N LEU A 120 50.65 2.16 -0.53
CA LEU A 120 50.82 2.48 -1.94
C LEU A 120 51.76 3.68 -2.12
N ARG A 121 51.65 4.71 -1.26
CA ARG A 121 52.58 5.84 -1.27
C ARG A 121 54.02 5.43 -0.97
N LYS A 122 54.25 4.50 -0.04
CA LYS A 122 55.59 3.95 0.21
C LYS A 122 56.10 3.19 -1.00
N GLU A 123 55.28 2.30 -1.57
CA GLU A 123 55.62 1.52 -2.76
C GLU A 123 55.92 2.42 -3.97
N LEU A 124 55.16 3.51 -4.16
CA LEU A 124 55.41 4.50 -5.22
C LEU A 124 56.59 5.43 -4.91
N SER A 125 56.92 5.64 -3.63
CA SER A 125 58.09 6.42 -3.21
C SER A 125 59.40 5.65 -3.38
N ASP A 126 59.33 4.31 -3.47
CA ASP A 126 60.44 3.43 -3.83
C ASP A 126 60.22 2.84 -5.23
N PRO A 127 60.19 3.66 -6.31
CA PRO A 127 59.83 3.18 -7.64
C PRO A 127 60.85 2.18 -8.22
N TRP A 128 62.04 2.06 -7.63
CA TRP A 128 63.08 1.09 -7.99
C TRP A 128 63.93 0.76 -6.76
N GLY A 129 63.48 -0.17 -5.91
CA GLY A 129 64.23 -0.63 -4.74
C GLY A 129 65.65 -1.09 -5.09
N VAL A 130 66.63 -0.35 -4.55
CA VAL A 130 67.98 -0.84 -4.21
C VAL A 130 68.13 -0.67 -2.71
#